data_AF-C5LUL4-F1
#
_entry.id   AF-C5LUL4-F1
#
_cell.length_a   1.000
_cell.length_b   1.000
_cell.length_c   1.000
_cell.angle_alpha   90.00
_cell.angle_beta   90.00
_cell.angle_gamma   90.00
#
_symmetry.space_group_name_H-M   'P 1'
#
loop_
_entity.id
_entity.type
_entity.pdbx_description
1 polymer ?
#
loop_
_entity_poly.entity_id
_entity_poly.type
_entity_poly.pdbx_seq_one_letter_code
_entity_poly.pdbx_strand_id
1 'polypeptide(L)'
;MTAVAKNAPQLRIQPAWLQHDRQVLRYYAYFQEPVVESPVENFRVRKCTILYYLEDGSLHILEPRVLNSGLQQGAYLKRHRVPNGEGEYFGPENLRCGITISVYGRKFMITSCDKFTRDFYTEHGLDL
;
A
#
# COMPACT_ATOMS: atom_id res chain seq x y z
N MET A 1 3.29 -0.32 59.12
CA MET A 1 2.68 0.31 57.93
C MET A 1 3.76 0.47 56.88
N THR A 2 3.88 -0.50 55.97
CA THR A 2 4.92 -0.51 54.94
C THR A 2 4.37 0.16 53.69
N ALA A 3 4.89 1.32 53.32
CA ALA A 3 4.45 2.03 52.13
C ALA A 3 4.98 1.33 50.87
N VAL A 4 4.06 0.92 50.00
CA VAL A 4 4.36 0.37 48.67
C VAL A 4 4.69 1.53 47.73
N ALA A 5 5.84 1.49 47.06
CA ALA A 5 6.26 2.50 46.10
C ALA A 5 5.31 2.54 44.88
N LYS A 6 4.59 3.65 44.70
CA LYS A 6 3.58 3.86 43.64
C LYS A 6 4.14 4.58 42.40
N ASN A 7 5.38 4.37 42.00
CA ASN A 7 5.91 5.03 40.80
C ASN A 7 6.80 4.09 39.98
N ALA A 8 6.16 3.14 39.30
CA ALA A 8 6.73 2.58 38.09
C ALA A 8 6.32 3.51 36.93
N PRO A 9 7.25 3.97 36.07
CA PRO A 9 6.88 4.74 34.88
C PRO A 9 6.06 3.82 33.98
N GLN A 10 4.78 4.17 33.76
CA GLN A 10 4.00 3.48 32.74
C GLN A 10 4.67 3.75 31.39
N LEU A 11 5.06 2.69 30.68
CA LEU A 11 5.58 2.80 29.32
C LEU A 11 4.53 3.52 28.49
N ARG A 12 4.82 4.78 28.12
CA ARG A 12 3.93 5.62 27.33
C ARG A 12 3.91 5.02 25.92
N ILE A 13 2.96 4.13 25.64
CA ILE A 13 2.73 3.64 24.29
C ILE A 13 2.32 4.85 23.47
N GLN A 14 3.22 5.33 22.62
CA GLN A 14 2.95 6.48 21.76
C GLN A 14 1.85 6.09 20.75
N PRO A 15 0.93 6.99 20.38
CA PRO A 15 -0.10 6.66 19.41
C PRO A 15 0.52 6.41 18.02
N ALA A 16 -0.08 5.55 17.21
CA ALA A 16 0.46 5.12 15.91
C ALA A 16 0.79 6.29 14.96
N TRP A 17 -0.04 7.34 14.95
CA TRP A 17 0.18 8.55 14.15
C TRP A 17 1.47 9.30 14.51
N LEU A 18 1.96 9.17 15.74
CA LEU A 18 3.22 9.77 16.18
C LEU A 18 4.42 8.84 15.97
N GLN A 19 4.20 7.53 16.09
CA GLN A 19 5.25 6.52 15.86
C GLN A 19 5.66 6.41 14.38
N HIS A 20 4.70 6.57 13.48
CA HIS A 20 4.90 6.38 12.03
C HIS A 20 4.70 7.66 11.21
N ASP A 21 4.83 8.84 11.82
CA ASP A 21 4.66 10.12 11.11
C ASP A 21 5.51 10.13 9.82
N ARG A 22 4.84 10.30 8.69
CA ARG A 22 5.41 10.34 7.32
C ARG A 22 6.03 9.04 6.78
N GLN A 23 5.89 7.90 7.47
CA GLN A 23 6.35 6.62 6.93
C GLN A 23 5.31 6.03 5.96
N VAL A 24 5.77 5.66 4.76
CA VAL A 24 4.91 5.15 3.69
C VAL A 24 5.58 3.93 3.08
N LEU A 25 4.86 2.80 3.04
CA LEU A 25 5.28 1.64 2.28
C LEU A 25 4.93 1.87 0.81
N ARG A 26 5.89 1.63 -0.08
CA ARG A 26 5.77 1.90 -1.50
C ARG A 26 6.06 0.65 -2.31
N TYR A 27 5.07 0.29 -3.12
CA TYR A 27 5.09 -0.87 -4.00
C TYR A 27 4.99 -0.43 -5.46
N TYR A 28 5.72 -1.12 -6.33
CA TYR A 28 5.59 -1.03 -7.77
C TYR A 28 4.68 -2.16 -8.23
N ALA A 29 3.71 -1.83 -9.07
CA ALA A 29 2.69 -2.75 -9.52
C ALA A 29 2.29 -2.47 -10.98
N TYR A 30 1.46 -3.33 -11.54
CA TYR A 30 0.75 -3.06 -12.78
C TYR A 30 -0.65 -3.66 -12.75
N PHE A 31 -1.53 -3.17 -13.62
CA PHE A 31 -2.80 -3.80 -13.95
C PHE A 31 -2.94 -3.94 -15.45
N GLN A 32 -3.77 -4.90 -15.88
CA GLN A 32 -4.11 -5.09 -17.28
C GLN A 32 -5.46 -4.43 -17.59
N GLU A 33 -5.47 -3.59 -18.62
CA GLU A 33 -6.67 -2.94 -19.14
C GLU A 33 -7.05 -3.61 -20.47
N PRO A 34 -8.24 -4.23 -20.59
CA PRO A 34 -8.66 -4.83 -21.85
C PRO A 34 -8.85 -3.76 -22.92
N VAL A 35 -8.49 -4.09 -24.16
CA VAL A 35 -8.65 -3.23 -25.33
C VAL A 35 -9.52 -3.96 -26.34
N VAL A 36 -10.67 -3.37 -26.65
CA VAL A 36 -11.66 -4.01 -27.54
C VAL A 36 -11.59 -3.45 -28.96
N GLU A 37 -11.12 -2.20 -29.11
CA GLU A 37 -11.18 -1.45 -30.38
C GLU A 37 -9.89 -1.53 -31.21
N SER A 38 -8.92 -2.34 -30.79
CA SER A 38 -7.65 -2.51 -31.50
C SER A 38 -7.55 -3.90 -32.12
N PRO A 39 -7.28 -4.02 -33.42
CA PRO A 39 -6.98 -5.31 -34.04
C PRO A 39 -5.58 -5.84 -33.68
N VAL A 40 -4.74 -5.03 -33.01
CA VAL A 40 -3.33 -5.33 -32.73
C VAL A 40 -3.10 -5.80 -31.29
N GLU A 41 -3.89 -5.32 -30.33
CA GLU A 41 -3.70 -5.63 -28.91
C GLU A 41 -5.03 -5.94 -28.21
N ASN A 42 -5.04 -7.01 -27.40
CA ASN A 42 -6.20 -7.41 -26.60
C ASN A 42 -6.23 -6.77 -25.20
N PHE A 43 -5.05 -6.37 -24.69
CA PHE A 43 -4.92 -5.70 -23.40
C PHE A 43 -3.66 -4.83 -23.35
N ARG A 44 -3.70 -3.79 -22.53
CA ARG A 44 -2.57 -2.91 -22.20
C ARG A 44 -2.13 -3.12 -20.77
N VAL A 45 -0.82 -3.14 -20.55
CA VAL A 45 -0.24 -3.19 -19.20
C VAL A 45 0.03 -1.77 -18.73
N ARG A 46 -0.63 -1.35 -17.64
CA ARG A 46 -0.47 -0.02 -17.04
C ARG A 46 0.26 -0.12 -15.72
N LYS A 47 1.46 0.46 -15.67
CA LYS A 47 2.31 0.47 -14.48
C LYS A 47 1.77 1.46 -13.45
N CYS A 48 1.80 1.11 -12.18
CA CYS A 48 1.39 1.99 -11.10
C CYS A 48 2.29 1.83 -9.88
N THR A 49 2.17 2.78 -8.96
CA THR A 49 2.78 2.77 -7.64
C THR A 49 1.66 2.73 -6.61
N ILE A 50 1.70 1.76 -5.70
CA ILE A 50 0.78 1.63 -4.59
C ILE A 50 1.50 2.15 -3.35
N LEU A 51 0.86 3.07 -2.64
CA LEU A 51 1.37 3.69 -1.42
C LEU A 51 0.45 3.29 -0.27
N TYR A 52 1.03 2.76 0.80
CA TYR A 52 0.34 2.45 2.05
C TYR A 52 0.88 3.35 3.17
N TYR A 53 0.02 4.18 3.74
CA TYR A 53 0.40 5.14 4.78
C TYR A 53 0.27 4.48 6.15
N LEU A 54 1.39 4.30 6.84
CA LEU A 54 1.42 3.62 8.15
C LEU A 54 0.69 4.42 9.24
N GLU A 55 0.56 5.73 9.08
CA GLU A 55 -0.09 6.61 10.06
C GLU A 55 -1.59 6.32 10.24
N ASP A 56 -2.30 5.93 9.19
CA ASP A 56 -3.77 5.78 9.17
C ASP A 56 -4.27 4.53 8.43
N GLY A 57 -3.36 3.71 7.89
CA GLY A 57 -3.68 2.50 7.13
C GLY A 57 -4.41 2.77 5.80
N SER A 58 -4.23 3.96 5.22
CA SER A 58 -4.83 4.30 3.92
C SER A 58 -3.98 3.86 2.74
N LEU A 59 -4.64 3.58 1.61
CA LEU A 59 -4.04 3.27 0.32
C LEU A 59 -4.20 4.41 -0.67
N HIS A 60 -3.20 4.60 -1.52
CA HIS A 60 -3.18 5.56 -2.62
C HIS A 60 -2.50 4.92 -3.82
N ILE A 61 -3.13 4.96 -5.01
CA ILE A 61 -2.59 4.32 -6.21
C ILE A 61 -2.34 5.39 -7.25
N LEU A 62 -1.09 5.47 -7.70
CA LEU A 62 -0.61 6.46 -8.66
C LEU A 62 -0.13 5.78 -9.94
N GLU A 63 -0.61 6.25 -11.07
CA GLU A 63 -0.05 5.92 -12.37
C GLU A 63 0.93 7.02 -12.80
N PRO A 64 2.20 6.68 -13.11
CA PRO A 64 3.17 7.63 -13.62
C PRO A 64 2.66 8.30 -14.91
N ARG A 65 2.79 9.62 -15.01
CA ARG A 65 2.46 10.35 -16.23
C ARG A 65 3.56 10.11 -17.27
N VAL A 66 3.17 9.69 -18.46
CA VAL A 66 4.03 9.44 -19.61
C VAL A 66 3.60 10.41 -20.71
N LEU A 67 4.55 11.19 -21.21
CA LEU A 67 4.31 12.13 -22.31
C LEU A 67 3.84 11.37 -23.55
N ASN A 68 2.88 11.97 -24.28
CA ASN A 68 2.31 11.41 -25.51
C ASN A 68 1.65 10.03 -25.35
N SER A 69 1.25 9.63 -24.13
CA SER A 69 0.59 8.35 -23.90
C SER A 69 -0.85 8.30 -24.43
N GLY A 70 -1.50 9.46 -24.59
CA GLY A 70 -2.92 9.55 -24.97
C GLY A 70 -3.88 9.04 -23.88
N LEU A 71 -3.38 8.66 -22.70
CA LEU A 71 -4.16 8.09 -21.60
C LEU A 71 -4.28 9.08 -20.42
N GLN A 72 -5.42 9.05 -19.74
CA GLN A 72 -5.56 9.77 -18.47
C GLN A 72 -4.72 9.07 -17.40
N GLN A 73 -3.71 9.78 -16.87
CA GLN A 73 -2.74 9.29 -15.89
C GLN A 73 -2.69 10.22 -14.67
N GLY A 74 -2.09 9.75 -13.57
CA GLY A 74 -2.04 10.46 -12.29
C GLY A 74 -2.61 9.62 -11.15
N ALA A 75 -3.40 10.23 -10.26
CA ALA A 75 -4.03 9.48 -9.17
C ALA A 75 -5.11 8.54 -9.71
N TYR A 76 -4.78 7.25 -9.77
CA TYR A 76 -5.72 6.20 -10.16
C TYR A 76 -6.74 5.96 -9.04
N LEU A 77 -6.26 5.93 -7.80
CA LEU A 77 -7.08 5.85 -6.60
C LEU A 77 -6.65 6.97 -5.67
N LYS A 78 -7.57 7.83 -5.20
CA LYS A 78 -7.28 8.84 -4.17
C LYS A 78 -7.05 8.19 -2.80
N ARG A 79 -6.27 8.84 -1.93
CA ARG A 79 -5.91 8.34 -0.60
C ARG A 79 -7.15 8.12 0.29
N HIS A 80 -7.38 6.89 0.74
CA HIS A 80 -8.35 6.52 1.78
C HIS A 80 -8.12 5.06 2.21
N ARG A 81 -8.79 4.61 3.29
CA ARG A 81 -8.76 3.20 3.70
C ARG A 81 -9.60 2.37 2.73
N VAL A 82 -9.00 1.32 2.18
CA VAL A 82 -9.64 0.47 1.16
C VAL A 82 -10.02 -0.87 1.80
N PRO A 83 -11.27 -1.34 1.63
CA PRO A 83 -11.69 -2.64 2.11
C PRO A 83 -10.99 -3.77 1.35
N ASN A 84 -10.58 -4.83 2.05
CA ASN A 84 -9.85 -5.98 1.47
C ASN A 84 -10.78 -7.03 0.83
N GLY A 85 -12.10 -6.89 1.00
CA GLY A 85 -13.11 -7.83 0.49
C GLY A 85 -13.59 -8.85 1.52
N GLU A 86 -12.97 -8.91 2.70
CA GLU A 86 -13.28 -9.84 3.80
C GLU A 86 -13.99 -9.15 4.97
N GLY A 87 -14.41 -7.89 4.79
CA GLY A 87 -15.02 -7.06 5.84
C GLY A 87 -14.01 -6.23 6.63
N GLU A 88 -12.71 -6.36 6.32
CA GLU A 88 -11.63 -5.59 6.92
C GLU A 88 -11.01 -4.61 5.91
N TYR A 89 -10.02 -3.84 6.36
CA TYR A 89 -9.24 -2.94 5.50
C TYR A 89 -7.89 -3.57 5.17
N PHE A 90 -7.28 -3.17 4.05
CA PHE A 90 -5.92 -3.60 3.73
C PHE A 90 -4.94 -3.24 4.85
N GLY A 91 -4.13 -4.22 5.26
CA GLY A 91 -2.93 -4.04 6.08
C GLY A 91 -1.65 -4.42 5.32
N PRO A 92 -0.46 -4.17 5.89
CA PRO A 92 0.80 -4.62 5.31
C PRO A 92 0.82 -6.12 5.02
N GLU A 93 0.21 -6.95 5.87
CA GLU A 93 0.12 -8.40 5.68
C GLU A 93 -0.53 -8.82 4.36
N ASN A 94 -1.39 -7.96 3.78
CA ASN A 94 -2.06 -8.18 2.50
C ASN A 94 -1.28 -7.62 1.29
N LEU A 95 -0.12 -6.98 1.48
CA LEU A 95 0.59 -6.20 0.45
C LEU A 95 2.01 -6.73 0.20
N ARG A 96 2.12 -7.91 -0.42
CA ARG A 96 3.39 -8.59 -0.67
C ARG A 96 3.86 -8.46 -2.12
N CYS A 97 5.14 -8.66 -2.38
CA CYS A 97 5.66 -8.79 -3.74
C CYS A 97 5.22 -10.13 -4.35
N GLY A 98 4.87 -10.12 -5.63
CA GLY A 98 4.45 -11.32 -6.36
C GLY A 98 2.99 -11.71 -6.17
N ILE A 99 2.23 -10.99 -5.33
CA ILE A 99 0.79 -11.23 -5.16
C ILE A 99 -0.05 -10.23 -5.95
N THR A 100 -1.25 -10.68 -6.31
CA THR A 100 -2.28 -9.84 -6.94
C THR A 100 -3.29 -9.41 -5.90
N ILE A 101 -3.48 -8.10 -5.74
CA ILE A 101 -4.54 -7.54 -4.90
C ILE A 101 -5.72 -7.08 -5.75
N SER A 102 -6.92 -7.16 -5.19
CA SER A 102 -8.14 -6.65 -5.82
C SER A 102 -8.59 -5.37 -5.12
N VAL A 103 -8.62 -4.26 -5.85
CA VAL A 103 -9.09 -2.97 -5.34
C VAL A 103 -10.22 -2.49 -6.23
N TYR A 104 -11.43 -2.40 -5.67
CA TYR A 104 -12.65 -1.97 -6.37
C TYR A 104 -12.87 -2.66 -7.72
N GLY A 105 -12.67 -3.98 -7.76
CA GLY A 105 -12.87 -4.82 -8.95
C GLY A 105 -11.72 -4.80 -9.97
N ARG A 106 -10.65 -4.05 -9.69
CA ARG A 106 -9.42 -4.05 -10.51
C ARG A 106 -8.32 -4.85 -9.83
N LYS A 107 -7.67 -5.71 -10.60
CA LYS A 107 -6.56 -6.56 -10.15
C LYS A 107 -5.22 -5.88 -10.39
N PHE A 108 -4.45 -5.69 -9.34
CA PHE A 108 -3.11 -5.11 -9.37
C PHE A 108 -2.09 -6.17 -8.96
N MET A 109 -1.16 -6.49 -9.85
CA MET A 109 -0.05 -7.38 -9.56
C MET A 109 1.10 -6.56 -8.97
N ILE A 110 1.45 -6.80 -7.72
CA ILE A 110 2.59 -6.17 -7.07
C ILE A 110 3.86 -6.89 -7.52
N THR A 111 4.81 -6.16 -8.10
CA THR A 111 6.02 -6.74 -8.67
C THR A 111 7.23 -6.58 -7.76
N SER A 112 7.33 -5.44 -7.09
CA SER A 112 8.45 -5.11 -6.21
C SER A 112 8.09 -3.97 -5.26
N CYS A 113 8.96 -3.63 -4.32
CA CYS A 113 8.82 -2.49 -3.44
C CYS A 113 10.15 -1.72 -3.31
N ASP A 114 10.15 -0.59 -2.62
CA ASP A 114 11.39 0.15 -2.36
C ASP A 114 12.16 -0.39 -1.14
N LYS A 115 13.38 0.13 -0.94
CA LYS A 115 14.26 -0.34 0.15
C LYS A 115 13.60 -0.19 1.53
N PHE A 116 13.01 0.97 1.80
CA PHE A 116 12.33 1.24 3.08
C PHE A 116 11.26 0.19 3.36
N THR A 117 10.46 -0.15 2.36
CA THR A 117 9.42 -1.18 2.49
C THR A 117 10.02 -2.55 2.79
N ARG A 118 11.10 -2.96 2.11
CA ARG A 118 11.76 -4.25 2.42
C ARG A 118 12.31 -4.29 3.84
N ASP A 119 12.95 -3.21 4.27
CA ASP A 119 13.52 -3.10 5.61
C ASP A 119 12.40 -3.18 6.66
N PHE A 120 11.28 -2.48 6.44
CA PHE A 120 10.10 -2.55 7.32
C PHE A 120 9.59 -3.98 7.50
N TYR A 121 9.41 -4.74 6.42
CA TYR A 121 8.95 -6.14 6.51
C TYR A 121 9.94 -7.01 7.29
N THR A 122 11.24 -6.82 7.03
CA THR A 122 12.31 -7.57 7.71
C THR A 122 12.34 -7.27 9.21
N GLU A 123 12.25 -6.00 9.59
CA GLU A 123 12.26 -5.55 11.00
C GLU A 123 11.02 -6.03 11.77
N HIS A 124 9.87 -6.17 11.10
CA HIS A 124 8.62 -6.61 11.71
C HIS A 124 8.37 -8.12 11.57
N GLY A 125 9.32 -8.87 11.00
CA GLY A 125 9.19 -10.32 10.81
C GLY A 125 8.05 -10.73 9.87
N LEU A 126 7.72 -9.86 8.91
CA LEU A 126 6.71 -10.10 7.89
C LEU A 126 7.35 -10.62 6.60
N ASP A 127 6.68 -11.56 5.93
CA ASP A 127 7.11 -12.03 4.62
C ASP A 127 6.78 -11.00 3.54
N LEU A 128 7.75 -10.75 2.67
CA LEU A 128 7.62 -9.87 1.50
C LEU A 128 7.28 -10.66 0.24
#